data_AF-A0A067CJV5-F1
#
_entry.id   AF-A0A067CJV5-F1
#
_cell.length_a   1.000
_cell.length_b   1.000
_cell.length_c   1.000
_cell.angle_alpha   90.00
_cell.angle_beta   90.00
_cell.angle_gamma   90.00
#
_symmetry.space_group_name_H-M   'P 1'
#
loop_
_entity.id
_entity.type
_entity.pdbx_description
1 polymer ?
#
loop_
_entity_poly.entity_id
_entity_poly.type
_entity_poly.pdbx_seq_one_letter_code
_entity_poly.pdbx_strand_id
1 'polypeptide(L)'
;MQIAPGTGPGMALRLVRFNKTSILFSCAFLLNLALMPLKAYTTEPLPWTHLVEPTVSVAVGPHETFAAYEARTIAFYRPLYTAREATTACNYVYDTNQDVDILWCPLERATNSSFTFVGIPGSTFYSIRARNWVFAASVGLRNTSTTAFVELGTVFGLPSSVSAVWIDGYHCIYFAAQLSRGPRAWLYCKFGFRVGMTLLILYRLWTTYYVHYRSLARALRRFGAGGFGERLEIIVGDPTCLILQNTWICVLFVIDFWCSLEVVGQCFVRIGQTQDLWTFALATLYLSRTVWFAYLTLNVSGYVLRRCASEHRCAQADPTSVAVAVAIAVGPVTYLQLRIPFFIDVYHFLFTCLLPPERYWDYKEDALPVLFYSMLIGFLPLAYGLGTPILRSALHRFQRVVWVQSTVAAVDHSLRRLSVVMTRSLPRAMTMVDVEDEFGQVSFNDWKHRLLFALLFGCCRPKQRVPKVYKGGSIYVLFTTHRHYQRNAAFSFRGSDCYVVSHTTTSVTSYRLSLIDALHLPRHAGIACGVRPTSAFGQIVYRKDGMATLEYGTDGSHWIL
;
A
#
# COMPACT_ATOMS: atom_id res chain seq x y z
N MET A 1 -29.28 41.68 30.34
CA MET A 1 -30.46 40.80 30.36
C MET A 1 -31.43 41.33 29.32
N GLN A 2 -31.38 40.82 28.09
CA GLN A 2 -32.35 41.16 27.04
C GLN A 2 -32.27 40.15 25.89
N ILE A 3 -33.38 39.40 25.79
CA ILE A 3 -33.96 38.72 24.63
C ILE A 3 -33.16 37.56 24.02
N ALA A 4 -33.40 36.38 24.59
CA ALA A 4 -33.27 35.11 23.89
C ALA A 4 -34.15 35.12 22.61
N PRO A 5 -33.62 34.71 21.44
CA PRO A 5 -34.48 34.42 20.30
C PRO A 5 -35.30 33.16 20.63
N GLY A 6 -36.61 33.32 20.50
CA GLY A 6 -37.62 32.43 21.05
C GLY A 6 -37.50 30.97 20.65
N THR A 7 -37.60 30.12 21.66
CA THR A 7 -38.11 28.75 21.56
C THR A 7 -39.60 28.80 21.21
N GLY A 8 -39.91 28.93 19.91
CA GLY A 8 -41.26 28.72 19.38
C GLY A 8 -41.59 27.23 19.21
N PRO A 9 -42.88 26.84 19.22
CA PRO A 9 -43.32 25.45 19.17
C PRO A 9 -43.17 24.87 17.76
N GLY A 10 -42.53 23.71 17.64
CA GLY A 10 -42.54 22.88 16.42
C GLY A 10 -41.58 23.28 15.31
N MET A 11 -40.26 23.31 15.57
CA MET A 11 -39.27 23.38 14.50
C MET A 11 -39.38 22.11 13.63
N ALA A 12 -39.95 22.23 12.43
CA ALA A 12 -40.12 21.11 11.52
C ALA A 12 -38.76 20.43 11.28
N LEU A 13 -38.65 19.14 11.62
CA LEU A 13 -37.44 18.36 11.41
C LEU A 13 -37.05 18.42 9.93
N ARG A 14 -35.84 18.91 9.66
CA ARG A 14 -35.34 19.04 8.28
C ARG A 14 -35.13 17.66 7.67
N LEU A 15 -35.43 17.53 6.38
CA LEU A 15 -35.25 16.28 5.66
C LEU A 15 -33.77 16.06 5.32
N VAL A 16 -33.13 15.16 6.07
CA VAL A 16 -31.75 14.69 5.84
C VAL A 16 -31.78 13.30 5.23
N ARG A 17 -31.20 13.13 4.04
CA ARG A 17 -31.08 11.84 3.35
C ARG A 17 -29.62 11.49 3.09
N PHE A 18 -29.31 10.21 3.07
CA PHE A 18 -28.01 9.73 2.60
C PHE A 18 -28.08 9.42 1.11
N ASN A 19 -27.03 9.78 0.38
CA ASN A 19 -26.91 9.43 -1.02
C ASN A 19 -26.63 7.93 -1.16
N LYS A 20 -27.53 7.21 -1.85
CA LYS A 20 -27.45 5.74 -2.00
C LYS A 20 -26.18 5.28 -2.70
N THR A 21 -25.73 5.99 -3.73
CA THR A 21 -24.51 5.65 -4.49
C THR A 21 -23.26 5.82 -3.61
N SER A 22 -23.21 6.87 -2.79
CA SER A 22 -22.11 7.07 -1.83
C SER A 22 -22.07 5.98 -0.76
N ILE A 23 -23.24 5.51 -0.29
CA ILE A 23 -23.32 4.38 0.64
C ILE A 23 -22.77 3.12 -0.03
N LEU A 24 -23.20 2.81 -1.26
CA LEU A 24 -22.72 1.63 -2.00
C LEU A 24 -21.19 1.66 -2.15
N PHE A 25 -20.63 2.82 -2.51
CA PHE A 25 -19.19 3.00 -2.67
C PHE A 25 -18.43 2.86 -1.34
N SER A 26 -18.95 3.47 -0.27
CA SER A 26 -18.37 3.34 1.08
C SER A 26 -18.46 1.89 1.60
N CYS A 27 -19.57 1.19 1.33
CA CYS A 27 -19.73 -0.22 1.64
C CYS A 27 -18.72 -1.10 0.88
N ALA A 28 -18.42 -0.79 -0.38
CA ALA A 28 -17.39 -1.49 -1.13
C ALA A 28 -16.00 -1.34 -0.50
N PHE A 29 -15.62 -0.13 -0.05
CA PHE A 29 -14.37 0.07 0.69
C PHE A 29 -14.35 -0.63 2.04
N LEU A 30 -15.47 -0.60 2.80
CA LEU A 30 -15.60 -1.34 4.05
C LEU A 30 -15.37 -2.82 3.83
N LEU A 31 -16.04 -3.42 2.85
CA LEU A 31 -15.90 -4.84 2.53
C LEU A 31 -14.46 -5.14 2.10
N ASN A 32 -13.88 -4.32 1.24
CA ASN A 32 -12.50 -4.46 0.81
C ASN A 32 -11.53 -4.48 2.02
N LEU A 33 -11.68 -3.54 2.96
CA LEU A 33 -10.84 -3.48 4.17
C LEU A 33 -11.06 -4.67 5.10
N ALA A 34 -12.31 -5.09 5.32
CA ALA A 34 -12.65 -6.22 6.18
C ALA A 34 -12.12 -7.55 5.61
N LEU A 35 -12.05 -7.67 4.28
CA LEU A 35 -11.55 -8.85 3.59
C LEU A 35 -10.02 -8.86 3.43
N MET A 36 -9.30 -7.77 3.71
CA MET A 36 -7.84 -7.72 3.57
C MET A 36 -7.10 -8.85 4.32
N PRO A 37 -7.42 -9.17 5.58
CA PRO A 37 -6.82 -10.32 6.29
C PRO A 37 -7.09 -11.66 5.59
N LEU A 38 -8.29 -11.82 5.04
CA LEU A 38 -8.74 -13.07 4.43
C LEU A 38 -8.25 -13.22 2.98
N LYS A 39 -7.77 -12.14 2.35
CA LYS A 39 -7.18 -12.15 1.01
C LYS A 39 -6.08 -13.19 0.86
N ALA A 40 -5.35 -13.49 1.93
CA ALA A 40 -4.35 -14.55 1.96
C ALA A 40 -4.86 -15.90 1.41
N TYR A 41 -6.12 -16.24 1.67
CA TYR A 41 -6.76 -17.50 1.27
C TYR A 41 -7.17 -17.55 -0.22
N THR A 42 -6.83 -16.54 -1.03
CA THR A 42 -6.94 -16.67 -2.49
C THR A 42 -5.95 -17.70 -3.04
N THR A 43 -4.83 -17.93 -2.33
CA THR A 43 -3.81 -18.91 -2.70
C THR A 43 -3.38 -19.78 -1.52
N GLU A 44 -3.54 -19.33 -0.27
CA GLU A 44 -3.34 -20.18 0.91
C GLU A 44 -4.51 -21.16 1.09
N PRO A 45 -4.25 -22.42 1.45
CA PRO A 45 -5.30 -23.37 1.80
C PRO A 45 -5.97 -22.98 3.13
N LEU A 46 -7.25 -23.32 3.28
CA LEU A 46 -7.98 -23.16 4.54
C LEU A 46 -7.53 -24.24 5.54
N PRO A 47 -7.69 -24.02 6.86
CA PRO A 47 -7.23 -24.98 7.88
C PRO A 47 -7.86 -26.37 7.79
N TRP A 48 -9.05 -26.47 7.21
CA TRP A 48 -9.79 -27.72 7.00
C TRP A 48 -9.63 -28.28 5.58
N THR A 49 -8.86 -27.63 4.71
CA THR A 49 -8.52 -28.19 3.40
C THR A 49 -7.60 -29.39 3.61
N HIS A 50 -7.85 -30.47 2.86
CA HIS A 50 -6.95 -31.61 2.85
C HIS A 50 -5.57 -31.19 2.33
N LEU A 51 -4.55 -31.32 3.18
CA LEU A 51 -3.17 -31.09 2.80
C LEU A 51 -2.50 -32.42 2.54
N VAL A 52 -1.87 -32.52 1.38
CA VAL A 52 -1.01 -33.63 1.02
C VAL A 52 0.18 -33.63 1.97
N GLU A 53 0.55 -34.81 2.47
CA GLU A 53 1.80 -35.01 3.20
C GLU A 53 2.87 -35.45 2.20
N PRO A 54 3.86 -34.60 1.88
CA PRO A 54 4.91 -34.95 0.93
C PRO A 54 5.75 -36.12 1.44
N THR A 55 6.23 -36.95 0.52
CA THR A 55 7.08 -38.11 0.86
C THR A 55 8.41 -37.68 1.48
N VAL A 56 8.92 -36.52 1.03
CA VAL A 56 10.16 -35.91 1.56
C VAL A 56 9.79 -34.91 2.65
N SER A 57 10.39 -35.06 3.84
CA SER A 57 10.28 -34.07 4.92
C SER A 57 11.16 -32.85 4.62
N VAL A 58 10.72 -31.64 5.00
CA VAL A 58 11.55 -30.42 4.94
C VAL A 58 12.68 -30.35 5.98
N ALA A 59 12.74 -31.35 6.88
CA ALA A 59 13.71 -31.43 7.96
C ALA A 59 14.38 -32.81 7.97
N VAL A 60 15.66 -32.84 8.33
CA VAL A 60 16.39 -34.08 8.60
C VAL A 60 15.79 -34.77 9.83
N GLY A 61 15.59 -36.09 9.75
CA GLY A 61 15.05 -36.86 10.86
C GLY A 61 15.94 -36.81 12.12
N PRO A 62 15.37 -36.96 13.33
CA PRO A 62 16.12 -36.83 14.60
C PRO A 62 17.24 -37.86 14.79
N HIS A 63 17.24 -38.97 14.04
CA HIS A 63 18.26 -40.01 14.08
C HIS A 63 18.89 -40.27 12.70
N GLU A 64 18.76 -39.31 11.79
CA GLU A 64 19.23 -39.42 10.42
C GLU A 64 20.40 -38.46 10.19
N THR A 65 21.44 -38.93 9.49
CA THR A 65 22.52 -38.06 9.04
C THR A 65 22.09 -37.28 7.81
N PHE A 66 22.61 -36.06 7.64
CA PHE A 66 22.29 -35.25 6.45
C PHE A 66 22.60 -35.99 5.14
N ALA A 67 23.69 -36.75 5.08
CA ALA A 67 24.04 -37.56 3.90
C ALA A 67 23.00 -38.65 3.59
N ALA A 68 22.46 -39.33 4.60
CA ALA A 68 21.41 -40.34 4.41
C ALA A 68 20.10 -39.69 3.93
N TYR A 69 19.73 -38.55 4.54
CA TYR A 69 18.58 -37.75 4.13
C TYR A 69 18.72 -37.28 2.68
N GLU A 70 19.89 -36.76 2.30
CA GLU A 70 20.20 -36.28 0.95
C GLU A 70 20.09 -37.42 -0.07
N ALA A 71 20.71 -38.56 0.20
CA ALA A 71 20.66 -39.73 -0.68
C ALA A 71 19.22 -40.19 -0.93
N ARG A 72 18.39 -40.28 0.12
CA ARG A 72 16.96 -40.64 0.01
C ARG A 72 16.18 -39.61 -0.80
N THR A 73 16.40 -38.33 -0.52
CA THR A 73 15.68 -37.22 -1.16
C THR A 73 15.99 -37.15 -2.66
N ILE A 74 17.26 -37.30 -3.05
CA ILE A 74 17.66 -37.35 -4.45
C ILE A 74 17.09 -38.60 -5.14
N ALA A 75 17.13 -39.75 -4.47
CA ALA A 75 16.58 -41.00 -4.99
C ALA A 75 15.06 -40.92 -5.23
N PHE A 76 14.36 -40.01 -4.54
CA PHE A 76 12.95 -39.73 -4.77
C PHE A 76 12.73 -38.74 -5.92
N TYR A 77 13.33 -37.54 -5.86
CA TYR A 77 13.04 -36.47 -6.82
C TYR A 77 13.56 -36.74 -8.23
N ARG A 78 14.79 -37.25 -8.35
CA ARG A 78 15.43 -37.42 -9.64
C ARG A 78 14.64 -38.35 -10.59
N PRO A 79 14.25 -39.58 -10.21
CA PRO A 79 13.49 -40.44 -11.13
C PRO A 79 12.07 -39.94 -11.41
N LEU A 80 11.46 -39.19 -10.49
CA LEU A 80 10.09 -38.72 -10.63
C LEU A 80 9.97 -37.51 -11.56
N TYR A 81 10.94 -36.58 -11.50
CA TYR A 81 10.83 -35.28 -12.17
C TYR A 81 11.85 -35.02 -13.28
N THR A 82 12.78 -35.95 -13.55
CA THR A 82 13.64 -35.81 -14.73
C THR A 82 12.78 -35.96 -15.99
N ALA A 83 12.63 -34.86 -16.73
CA ALA A 83 11.88 -34.85 -17.98
C ALA A 83 12.61 -35.69 -19.03
N ARG A 84 11.85 -36.40 -19.87
CA ARG A 84 12.41 -37.24 -20.95
C ARG A 84 12.66 -36.48 -22.25
N GLU A 85 12.23 -35.23 -22.34
CA GLU A 85 12.31 -34.41 -23.56
C GLU A 85 13.26 -33.23 -23.36
N ALA A 86 14.13 -33.00 -24.35
CA ALA A 86 15.03 -31.86 -24.38
C ALA A 86 14.23 -30.59 -24.69
N THR A 87 14.31 -29.59 -23.80
CA THR A 87 13.57 -28.33 -23.94
C THR A 87 14.51 -27.17 -24.25
N THR A 88 14.08 -26.18 -25.02
CA THR A 88 14.90 -25.00 -25.37
C THR A 88 14.71 -23.80 -24.45
N ALA A 89 13.73 -23.86 -23.53
CA ALA A 89 13.40 -22.78 -22.59
C ALA A 89 13.33 -23.31 -21.15
N CYS A 90 13.26 -22.38 -20.19
CA CYS A 90 12.95 -22.71 -18.79
C CYS A 90 11.48 -23.09 -18.67
N ASN A 91 11.22 -24.27 -18.13
CA ASN A 91 9.87 -24.81 -17.91
C ASN A 91 9.56 -24.91 -16.42
N TYR A 92 8.27 -25.07 -16.14
CA TYR A 92 7.75 -25.18 -14.78
C TYR A 92 6.60 -26.15 -14.72
N VAL A 93 6.58 -26.92 -13.64
CA VAL A 93 5.41 -27.71 -13.26
C VAL A 93 5.25 -27.68 -11.74
N TYR A 94 4.00 -27.67 -11.29
CA TYR A 94 3.66 -27.83 -9.89
C TYR A 94 3.05 -29.21 -9.69
N ASP A 95 3.71 -30.06 -8.90
CA ASP A 95 3.16 -31.35 -8.52
C ASP A 95 2.26 -31.20 -7.29
N THR A 96 0.95 -31.23 -7.53
CA THR A 96 -0.07 -31.17 -6.48
C THR A 96 -0.04 -32.38 -5.53
N ASN A 97 0.49 -33.53 -5.99
CA ASN A 97 0.55 -34.76 -5.20
C ASN A 97 1.74 -34.81 -4.23
N GLN A 98 2.70 -33.89 -4.36
CA GLN A 98 3.84 -33.77 -3.44
C GLN A 98 4.01 -32.33 -2.91
N ASP A 99 3.19 -31.36 -3.35
CA ASP A 99 3.32 -29.93 -3.03
C ASP A 99 4.72 -29.38 -3.37
N VAL A 100 5.23 -29.72 -4.56
CA VAL A 100 6.58 -29.33 -5.03
C VAL A 100 6.49 -28.49 -6.30
N ASP A 101 7.21 -27.37 -6.31
CA ASP A 101 7.43 -26.55 -7.49
C ASP A 101 8.72 -27.01 -8.19
N ILE A 102 8.64 -27.37 -9.48
CA ILE A 102 9.78 -27.89 -10.24
C ILE A 102 10.06 -26.96 -11.41
N LEU A 103 11.32 -26.60 -11.60
CA LEU A 103 11.80 -25.76 -12.68
C LEU A 103 12.97 -26.45 -13.35
N TRP A 104 13.06 -26.36 -14.67
CA TRP A 104 14.22 -26.88 -15.40
C TRP A 104 14.51 -26.11 -16.66
N CYS A 105 15.78 -26.04 -17.03
CA CYS A 105 16.23 -25.48 -18.31
C CYS A 105 17.53 -26.13 -18.76
N PRO A 106 17.92 -25.97 -20.03
CA PRO A 106 19.28 -26.30 -20.47
C PRO A 106 20.32 -25.52 -19.68
N LEU A 107 21.38 -26.21 -19.25
CA LEU A 107 22.55 -25.59 -18.67
C LEU A 107 23.54 -25.26 -19.79
N GLU A 108 23.66 -23.97 -20.10
CA GLU A 108 24.65 -23.50 -21.07
C GLU A 108 26.07 -23.65 -20.51
N ARG A 109 27.01 -24.12 -21.35
CA ARG A 109 28.43 -24.11 -20.99
C ARG A 109 28.96 -22.68 -21.10
N ALA A 110 29.54 -22.19 -20.01
CA ALA A 110 30.11 -20.85 -19.93
C ALA A 110 31.63 -20.92 -19.71
N THR A 111 32.34 -19.84 -20.03
CA THR A 111 33.71 -19.66 -19.55
C THR A 111 33.67 -18.99 -18.17
N ASN A 112 34.77 -19.07 -17.41
CA ASN A 112 34.84 -18.44 -16.08
C ASN A 112 34.49 -16.95 -16.10
N SER A 113 34.79 -16.24 -17.20
CA SER A 113 34.52 -14.81 -17.35
C SER A 113 33.12 -14.47 -17.83
N SER A 114 32.39 -15.42 -18.44
CA SER A 114 31.04 -15.20 -18.97
C SER A 114 29.93 -15.80 -18.10
N PHE A 115 30.29 -16.58 -17.08
CA PHE A 115 29.31 -17.24 -16.22
C PHE A 115 28.43 -16.25 -15.44
N THR A 116 27.14 -16.55 -15.38
CA THR A 116 26.15 -15.83 -14.58
C THR A 116 25.11 -16.77 -14.00
N PHE A 117 24.64 -16.47 -12.80
CA PHE A 117 23.50 -17.17 -12.19
C PHE A 117 22.15 -16.71 -12.75
N VAL A 118 22.13 -15.64 -13.56
CA VAL A 118 20.90 -15.11 -14.15
C VAL A 118 20.28 -16.13 -15.09
N GLY A 119 19.00 -16.42 -14.89
CA GLY A 119 18.24 -17.34 -15.73
C GLY A 119 18.38 -18.82 -15.36
N ILE A 120 19.32 -19.16 -14.47
CA ILE A 120 19.40 -20.51 -13.90
C ILE A 120 18.25 -20.72 -12.89
N PRO A 121 17.48 -21.82 -13.00
CA PRO A 121 16.38 -22.15 -12.09
C PRO A 121 16.80 -22.11 -10.62
N GLY A 122 16.04 -21.41 -9.78
CA GLY A 122 16.28 -21.37 -8.34
C GLY A 122 17.57 -20.67 -7.89
N SER A 123 18.33 -20.04 -8.78
CA SER A 123 19.69 -19.54 -8.48
C SER A 123 19.78 -18.47 -7.38
N THR A 124 18.69 -17.73 -7.16
CA THR A 124 18.57 -16.79 -6.05
C THR A 124 18.55 -17.49 -4.69
N PHE A 125 18.06 -18.73 -4.64
CA PHE A 125 17.87 -19.51 -3.40
C PHE A 125 19.03 -20.45 -3.08
N TYR A 126 20.05 -20.53 -3.93
CA TYR A 126 21.17 -21.45 -3.77
C TYR A 126 21.98 -21.21 -2.50
N SER A 127 22.25 -22.30 -1.79
CA SER A 127 23.27 -22.39 -0.75
C SER A 127 24.68 -22.16 -1.32
N ILE A 128 25.67 -22.08 -0.43
CA ILE A 128 27.08 -21.91 -0.83
C ILE A 128 27.54 -23.12 -1.65
N ARG A 129 27.19 -24.34 -1.20
CA ARG A 129 27.51 -25.55 -1.94
C ARG A 129 26.85 -25.55 -3.31
N ALA A 130 25.58 -25.15 -3.39
CA ALA A 130 24.81 -25.11 -4.63
C ALA A 130 25.45 -24.17 -5.65
N ARG A 131 25.84 -22.96 -5.25
CA ARG A 131 26.52 -22.00 -6.13
C ARG A 131 27.84 -22.54 -6.68
N ASN A 132 28.70 -23.04 -5.80
CA ASN A 132 30.00 -23.58 -6.21
C ASN A 132 29.85 -24.78 -7.14
N TRP A 133 28.85 -25.61 -6.86
CA TRP A 133 28.54 -26.78 -7.65
C TRP A 133 28.05 -26.42 -9.05
N VAL A 134 27.09 -25.49 -9.16
CA VAL A 134 26.49 -25.10 -10.45
C VAL A 134 27.50 -24.34 -11.30
N PHE A 135 28.31 -23.48 -10.66
CA PHE A 135 29.45 -22.86 -11.31
C PHE A 135 30.39 -23.92 -11.91
N ALA A 136 30.90 -24.86 -11.10
CA ALA A 136 31.83 -25.89 -11.57
C ALA A 136 31.24 -26.76 -12.70
N ALA A 137 29.94 -27.06 -12.65
CA ALA A 137 29.25 -27.80 -13.72
C ALA A 137 29.16 -26.98 -15.02
N SER A 138 28.79 -25.71 -14.94
CA SER A 138 28.65 -24.81 -16.10
C SER A 138 29.97 -24.54 -16.83
N VAL A 139 31.09 -24.48 -16.10
CA VAL A 139 32.42 -24.24 -16.69
C VAL A 139 33.15 -25.53 -17.08
N GLY A 140 32.50 -26.69 -16.96
CA GLY A 140 33.06 -27.99 -17.36
C GLY A 140 34.11 -28.57 -16.40
N LEU A 141 34.25 -28.03 -15.19
CA LEU A 141 35.15 -28.55 -14.15
C LEU A 141 34.58 -29.78 -13.43
N ARG A 142 33.31 -30.10 -13.66
CA ARG A 142 32.61 -31.23 -13.03
C ARG A 142 31.78 -31.99 -14.06
N ASN A 143 31.82 -33.32 -13.99
CA ASN A 143 30.97 -34.18 -14.80
C ASN A 143 29.51 -34.04 -14.36
N THR A 144 28.59 -33.80 -15.29
CA THR A 144 27.18 -33.48 -15.02
C THR A 144 26.29 -34.70 -14.82
N SER A 145 26.73 -35.88 -15.28
CA SER A 145 25.91 -37.10 -15.31
C SER A 145 25.67 -37.76 -13.93
N THR A 146 26.54 -37.53 -12.95
CA THR A 146 26.50 -38.17 -11.62
C THR A 146 26.06 -37.23 -10.51
N THR A 147 25.66 -36.00 -10.85
CA THR A 147 25.66 -34.93 -9.88
C THR A 147 24.25 -34.49 -9.52
N ALA A 148 23.91 -34.63 -8.25
CA ALA A 148 22.73 -34.09 -7.60
C ALA A 148 23.07 -33.73 -6.15
N PHE A 149 22.37 -32.77 -5.56
CA PHE A 149 22.50 -32.41 -4.15
C PHE A 149 21.18 -31.86 -3.60
N VAL A 150 21.11 -31.73 -2.29
CA VAL A 150 19.97 -31.16 -1.57
C VAL A 150 20.42 -29.96 -0.74
N GLU A 151 19.55 -28.97 -0.57
CA GLU A 151 19.77 -27.85 0.33
C GLU A 151 18.54 -27.63 1.20
N LEU A 152 18.76 -27.14 2.42
CA LEU A 152 17.71 -26.93 3.41
C LEU A 152 17.57 -25.46 3.77
N GLY A 153 16.34 -24.96 3.79
CA GLY A 153 16.03 -23.61 4.23
C GLY A 153 15.48 -23.58 5.65
N THR A 154 15.95 -22.64 6.43
CA THR A 154 15.43 -22.34 7.78
C THR A 154 14.84 -20.93 7.84
N VAL A 155 13.88 -20.75 8.74
CA VAL A 155 13.35 -19.44 9.14
C VAL A 155 13.51 -19.35 10.66
N PHE A 156 14.29 -18.39 11.14
CA PHE A 156 14.70 -18.27 12.54
C PHE A 156 15.29 -19.59 13.08
N GLY A 157 16.07 -20.29 12.25
CA GLY A 157 16.68 -21.57 12.60
C GLY A 157 15.73 -22.79 12.59
N LEU A 158 14.42 -22.60 12.36
CA LEU A 158 13.45 -23.69 12.23
C LEU A 158 13.36 -24.16 10.77
N PRO A 159 13.24 -25.46 10.49
CA PRO A 159 13.10 -25.98 9.13
C PRO A 159 11.87 -25.41 8.40
N SER A 160 12.10 -24.88 7.20
CA SER A 160 11.10 -24.16 6.41
C SER A 160 10.96 -24.74 5.00
N SER A 161 12.06 -25.12 4.36
CA SER A 161 12.05 -25.61 2.98
C SER A 161 13.14 -26.65 2.71
N VAL A 162 12.93 -27.45 1.67
CA VAL A 162 13.96 -28.28 1.05
C VAL A 162 13.98 -27.97 -0.44
N SER A 163 15.18 -27.82 -1.00
CA SER A 163 15.37 -27.77 -2.45
C SER A 163 16.31 -28.88 -2.89
N ALA A 164 16.05 -29.46 -4.06
CA ALA A 164 16.95 -30.41 -4.69
C ALA A 164 17.36 -29.90 -6.07
N VAL A 165 18.64 -30.07 -6.38
CA VAL A 165 19.22 -29.63 -7.65
C VAL A 165 19.97 -30.79 -8.28
N TRP A 166 19.70 -31.04 -9.55
CA TRP A 166 20.40 -32.08 -10.30
C TRP A 166 20.54 -31.68 -11.76
N ILE A 167 21.49 -32.32 -12.45
CA ILE A 167 21.65 -32.21 -13.90
C ILE A 167 21.43 -33.59 -14.50
N ASP A 168 20.68 -33.66 -15.60
CA ASP A 168 20.43 -34.91 -16.33
C ASP A 168 21.49 -35.18 -17.42
N GLY A 169 21.32 -36.30 -18.13
CA GLY A 169 22.20 -36.69 -19.24
C GLY A 169 22.13 -35.77 -20.46
N TYR A 170 21.09 -34.93 -20.58
CA TYR A 170 20.90 -33.96 -21.64
C TYR A 170 21.40 -32.56 -21.26
N HIS A 171 22.14 -32.45 -20.15
CA HIS A 171 22.62 -31.18 -19.60
C HIS A 171 21.50 -30.21 -19.23
N CYS A 172 20.32 -30.70 -18.84
CA CYS A 172 19.28 -29.86 -18.23
C CYS A 172 19.48 -29.80 -16.73
N ILE A 173 19.48 -28.60 -16.16
CA ILE A 173 19.49 -28.37 -14.72
C ILE A 173 18.05 -28.30 -14.21
N TYR A 174 17.78 -29.01 -13.12
CA TYR A 174 16.49 -29.05 -12.45
C TYR A 174 16.62 -28.46 -11.05
N PHE A 175 15.58 -27.76 -10.63
CA PHE A 175 15.40 -27.22 -9.29
C PHE A 175 14.02 -27.60 -8.80
N ALA A 176 13.95 -28.48 -7.81
CA ALA A 176 12.72 -28.81 -7.10
C ALA A 176 12.72 -28.06 -5.77
N ALA A 177 11.62 -27.36 -5.45
CA ALA A 177 11.44 -26.64 -4.19
C ALA A 177 10.17 -27.09 -3.48
N GLN A 178 10.31 -27.50 -2.23
CA GLN A 178 9.21 -27.85 -1.34
C GLN A 178 9.26 -26.96 -0.10
N LEU A 179 8.13 -26.36 0.26
CA LEU A 179 8.01 -25.46 1.40
C LEU A 179 7.00 -26.00 2.42
N SER A 180 7.33 -25.89 3.70
CA SER A 180 6.54 -26.45 4.79
C SER A 180 5.27 -25.63 5.04
N ARG A 181 4.11 -26.28 4.99
CA ARG A 181 2.82 -25.66 5.39
C ARG A 181 2.65 -25.51 6.91
N GLY A 182 3.55 -26.13 7.68
CA GLY A 182 3.44 -26.21 9.13
C GLY A 182 2.30 -27.14 9.61
N PRO A 183 2.17 -27.32 10.93
CA PRO A 183 1.15 -28.20 11.51
C PRO A 183 -0.26 -27.61 11.38
N ARG A 184 -1.29 -28.46 11.40
CA ARG A 184 -2.71 -28.02 11.35
C ARG A 184 -3.05 -26.99 12.43
N ALA A 185 -2.47 -27.13 13.63
CA ALA A 185 -2.64 -26.17 14.71
C ALA A 185 -2.17 -24.75 14.33
N TRP A 186 -1.07 -24.65 13.57
CA TRP A 186 -0.56 -23.37 13.07
C TRP A 186 -1.52 -22.74 12.07
N LEU A 187 -2.13 -23.54 11.19
CA LEU A 187 -3.12 -23.04 10.22
C LEU A 187 -4.37 -22.48 10.90
N TYR A 188 -4.88 -23.17 11.94
CA TYR A 188 -5.99 -22.65 12.75
C TYR A 188 -5.59 -21.39 13.52
N CYS A 189 -4.36 -21.31 14.01
CA CYS A 189 -3.83 -20.10 14.65
C CYS A 189 -3.82 -18.91 13.67
N LYS A 190 -3.29 -19.09 12.44
CA LYS A 190 -3.32 -18.08 11.38
C LYS A 190 -4.75 -17.65 11.05
N PHE A 191 -5.67 -18.61 10.94
CA PHE A 191 -7.08 -18.32 10.66
C PHE A 191 -7.74 -17.51 11.77
N GLY A 192 -7.59 -17.93 13.03
CA GLY A 192 -8.10 -17.20 14.19
C GLY A 192 -7.53 -15.78 14.28
N PHE A 193 -6.23 -15.63 14.01
CA PHE A 193 -5.56 -14.34 13.94
C PHE A 193 -6.18 -13.42 12.86
N ARG A 194 -6.39 -13.93 11.64
CA ARG A 194 -6.99 -13.17 10.53
C ARG A 194 -8.44 -12.79 10.80
N VAL A 195 -9.24 -13.69 11.38
CA VAL A 195 -10.61 -13.38 11.82
C VAL A 195 -10.61 -12.29 12.89
N GLY A 196 -9.72 -12.40 13.88
CA GLY A 196 -9.53 -11.38 14.91
C GLY A 196 -9.15 -10.01 14.33
N MET A 197 -8.25 -9.98 13.34
CA MET A 197 -7.90 -8.75 12.61
C MET A 197 -9.11 -8.17 11.85
N THR A 198 -9.90 -9.00 11.17
CA THR A 198 -11.13 -8.54 10.49
C THR A 198 -12.11 -7.90 11.48
N LEU A 199 -12.36 -8.55 12.62
CA LEU A 199 -13.24 -8.01 13.67
C LEU A 199 -12.69 -6.70 14.25
N LEU A 200 -11.38 -6.61 14.48
CA LEU A 200 -10.72 -5.39 14.94
C LEU A 200 -10.88 -4.24 13.94
N ILE A 201 -10.71 -4.51 12.64
CA ILE A 201 -10.90 -3.51 11.57
C ILE A 201 -12.34 -3.03 11.56
N LEU A 202 -13.32 -3.94 11.61
CA LEU A 202 -14.75 -3.58 11.64
C LEU A 202 -15.10 -2.73 12.87
N TYR A 203 -14.59 -3.11 14.05
CA TYR A 203 -14.77 -2.34 15.27
C TYR A 203 -14.19 -0.93 15.16
N ARG A 204 -12.99 -0.78 14.60
CA ARG A 204 -12.34 0.52 14.38
C ARG A 204 -13.11 1.36 13.36
N LEU A 205 -13.49 0.78 12.22
CA LEU A 205 -14.32 1.46 11.21
C LEU A 205 -15.62 2.00 11.81
N TRP A 206 -16.29 1.23 12.65
CA TRP A 206 -17.50 1.68 13.32
C TRP A 206 -17.21 2.84 14.28
N THR A 207 -16.27 2.64 15.21
CA THR A 207 -16.01 3.57 16.31
C THR A 207 -15.36 4.88 15.88
N THR A 208 -14.54 4.89 14.82
CA THR A 208 -13.79 6.08 14.38
C THR A 208 -14.33 6.73 13.10
N TYR A 209 -15.30 6.12 12.42
CA TYR A 209 -15.84 6.66 11.16
C TYR A 209 -17.36 6.69 11.13
N TYR A 210 -18.00 5.52 11.09
CA TYR A 210 -19.45 5.42 10.81
C TYR A 210 -20.33 5.95 11.96
N VAL A 211 -19.90 5.83 13.22
CA VAL A 211 -20.60 6.41 14.37
C VAL A 211 -20.76 7.94 14.22
N HIS A 212 -19.77 8.62 13.66
CA HIS A 212 -19.80 10.08 13.53
C HIS A 212 -20.82 10.55 12.49
N TYR A 213 -21.15 9.74 11.48
CA TYR A 213 -22.26 10.04 10.54
C TYR A 213 -23.62 10.02 11.24
N ARG A 214 -23.81 9.15 12.24
CA ARG A 214 -25.05 9.13 13.05
C ARG A 214 -25.17 10.39 13.92
N SER A 215 -24.06 10.91 14.42
CA SER A 215 -24.05 12.20 15.14
C SER A 215 -24.37 13.35 14.19
N LEU A 216 -23.69 13.41 13.05
CA LEU A 216 -23.89 14.44 12.02
C LEU A 216 -25.34 14.50 11.52
N ALA A 217 -25.94 13.35 11.20
CA ALA A 217 -27.32 13.30 10.73
C ALA A 217 -28.32 13.81 11.79
N ARG A 218 -28.08 13.56 13.08
CA ARG A 218 -28.91 14.10 14.17
C ARG A 218 -28.75 15.61 14.29
N ALA A 219 -27.52 16.10 14.23
CA ALA A 219 -27.21 17.52 14.33
C ALA A 219 -27.77 18.32 13.15
N LEU A 220 -27.65 17.80 11.91
CA LEU A 220 -28.20 18.42 10.70
C LEU A 220 -29.74 18.48 10.69
N ARG A 221 -30.42 17.49 11.27
CA ARG A 221 -31.90 17.54 11.42
C ARG A 221 -32.35 18.65 12.36
N ARG A 222 -31.55 18.97 13.39
CA ARG A 222 -31.83 19.99 14.40
C ARG A 222 -31.45 21.40 13.94
N PHE A 223 -30.21 21.56 13.47
CA PHE A 223 -29.62 22.88 13.22
C PHE A 223 -29.50 23.22 11.72
N GLY A 224 -29.47 22.22 10.84
CA GLY A 224 -29.25 22.42 9.40
C GLY A 224 -27.80 22.76 9.02
N ALA A 225 -27.60 23.22 7.78
CA ALA A 225 -26.28 23.56 7.24
C ALA A 225 -26.07 25.09 7.03
N GLY A 226 -27.09 25.91 7.32
CA GLY A 226 -27.00 27.37 7.33
C GLY A 226 -28.16 28.12 6.64
N GLY A 227 -29.03 27.44 5.89
CA GLY A 227 -30.21 28.03 5.24
C GLY A 227 -31.54 27.65 5.89
N PHE A 228 -32.63 28.32 5.55
CA PHE A 228 -34.00 27.94 5.96
C PHE A 228 -34.63 27.00 4.91
N GLY A 229 -35.34 25.95 5.34
CA GLY A 229 -36.08 25.05 4.44
C GLY A 229 -35.23 24.11 3.58
N GLU A 230 -33.97 23.87 3.97
CA GLU A 230 -33.02 23.09 3.17
C GLU A 230 -33.35 21.60 3.10
N ARG A 231 -33.24 21.03 1.90
CA ARG A 231 -33.14 19.57 1.74
C ARG A 231 -31.66 19.18 1.74
N LEU A 232 -31.27 18.37 2.71
CA LEU A 232 -29.87 18.01 2.95
C LEU A 232 -29.59 16.58 2.48
N GLU A 233 -28.53 16.42 1.70
CA GLU A 233 -28.03 15.12 1.22
C GLU A 233 -26.60 14.89 1.75
N ILE A 234 -26.40 13.81 2.51
CA ILE A 234 -25.10 13.40 3.02
C ILE A 234 -24.46 12.41 2.04
N ILE A 235 -23.24 12.73 1.61
CA ILE A 235 -22.38 11.88 0.78
C ILE A 235 -21.30 11.32 1.69
N VAL A 236 -21.29 10.00 1.82
CA VAL A 236 -20.34 9.26 2.66
C VAL A 236 -19.03 9.08 1.91
N GLY A 237 -17.91 9.40 2.57
CA GLY A 237 -16.55 9.18 2.05
C GLY A 237 -16.00 7.76 2.26
N ASP A 238 -14.70 7.65 2.06
CA ASP A 238 -13.91 6.41 2.18
C ASP A 238 -13.16 6.35 3.53
N PRO A 239 -13.43 5.35 4.39
CA PRO A 239 -12.75 5.21 5.67
C PRO A 239 -11.30 4.71 5.60
N THR A 240 -10.82 4.29 4.42
CA THR A 240 -9.56 3.56 4.24
C THR A 240 -8.37 4.22 4.92
N CYS A 241 -8.19 5.54 4.78
CA CYS A 241 -7.04 6.23 5.37
C CYS A 241 -6.99 6.14 6.91
N LEU A 242 -8.14 6.03 7.61
CA LEU A 242 -8.17 5.96 9.07
C LEU A 242 -7.63 4.63 9.60
N ILE A 243 -7.91 3.53 8.88
CA ILE A 243 -7.39 2.20 9.23
C ILE A 243 -5.91 2.09 8.89
N LEU A 244 -5.52 2.56 7.70
CA LEU A 244 -4.15 2.45 7.20
C LEU A 244 -3.13 3.30 7.99
N GLN A 245 -3.60 4.31 8.72
CA GLN A 245 -2.73 5.13 9.57
C GLN A 245 -2.53 4.56 10.97
N ASN A 246 -3.30 3.54 11.35
CA ASN A 246 -3.07 2.88 12.61
C ASN A 246 -1.85 1.97 12.48
N THR A 247 -0.71 2.45 12.98
CA THR A 247 0.58 1.74 12.93
C THR A 247 0.47 0.31 13.43
N TRP A 248 -0.31 0.05 14.49
CA TRP A 248 -0.49 -1.29 15.02
C TRP A 248 -1.24 -2.21 14.07
N ILE A 249 -2.24 -1.72 13.34
CA ILE A 249 -2.92 -2.51 12.31
C ILE A 249 -1.93 -2.89 11.21
N CYS A 250 -1.10 -1.93 10.75
CA CYS A 250 -0.05 -2.23 9.77
C CYS A 250 0.96 -3.26 10.30
N VAL A 251 1.39 -3.16 11.57
CA VAL A 251 2.27 -4.15 12.19
C VAL A 251 1.64 -5.54 12.22
N LEU A 252 0.34 -5.65 12.55
CA LEU A 252 -0.36 -6.93 12.54
C LEU A 252 -0.40 -7.56 11.13
N PHE A 253 -0.61 -6.77 10.08
CA PHE A 253 -0.54 -7.25 8.69
C PHE A 253 0.87 -7.64 8.26
N VAL A 254 1.90 -6.94 8.75
CA VAL A 254 3.29 -7.33 8.52
C VAL A 254 3.58 -8.67 9.18
N ILE A 255 3.15 -8.87 10.42
CA ILE A 255 3.27 -10.16 11.13
C ILE A 255 2.52 -11.26 10.36
N ASP A 256 1.29 -11.01 9.92
CA ASP A 256 0.50 -11.97 9.11
C ASP A 256 1.23 -12.44 7.84
N PHE A 257 1.89 -11.50 7.14
CA PHE A 257 2.69 -11.80 5.97
C PHE A 257 3.88 -12.70 6.34
N TRP A 258 4.59 -12.37 7.42
CA TRP A 258 5.73 -13.14 7.92
C TRP A 258 5.34 -14.51 8.50
N CYS A 259 4.10 -14.70 8.96
CA CYS A 259 3.59 -16.01 9.34
C CYS A 259 3.30 -16.91 8.14
N SER A 260 3.38 -16.39 6.92
CA SER A 260 2.99 -17.06 5.67
C SER A 260 4.12 -17.12 4.64
N LEU A 261 5.38 -17.16 5.12
CA LEU A 261 6.57 -17.13 4.26
C LEU A 261 6.70 -18.36 3.35
N GLU A 262 6.08 -19.47 3.72
CA GLU A 262 6.01 -20.67 2.88
C GLU A 262 5.31 -20.38 1.55
N VAL A 263 4.24 -19.57 1.55
CA VAL A 263 3.52 -19.22 0.32
C VAL A 263 4.21 -18.06 -0.40
N VAL A 264 4.86 -17.16 0.35
CA VAL A 264 5.69 -16.10 -0.24
C VAL A 264 6.86 -16.71 -1.03
N GLY A 265 7.55 -17.70 -0.47
CA GLY A 265 8.63 -18.42 -1.14
C GLY A 265 8.14 -19.12 -2.41
N GLN A 266 7.00 -19.82 -2.36
CA GLN A 266 6.37 -20.38 -3.56
C GLN A 266 6.06 -19.30 -4.61
N CYS A 267 5.56 -18.13 -4.19
CA CYS A 267 5.29 -17.03 -5.12
C CYS A 267 6.57 -16.52 -5.80
N PHE A 268 7.71 -16.47 -5.10
CA PHE A 268 8.98 -16.10 -5.75
C PHE A 268 9.44 -17.13 -6.77
N VAL A 269 9.24 -18.41 -6.50
CA VAL A 269 9.53 -19.47 -7.48
C VAL A 269 8.62 -19.32 -8.72
N ARG A 270 7.34 -19.02 -8.50
CA ARG A 270 6.30 -18.90 -9.54
C ARG A 270 6.37 -17.61 -10.35
N ILE A 271 6.94 -16.53 -9.81
CA ILE A 271 6.98 -15.24 -10.53
C ILE A 271 7.91 -15.26 -11.74
N GLY A 272 8.82 -16.24 -11.81
CA GLY A 272 9.64 -16.49 -12.99
C GLY A 272 8.85 -16.99 -14.21
N GLN A 273 7.60 -17.44 -14.02
CA GLN A 273 6.79 -18.10 -15.04
C GLN A 273 6.04 -17.10 -15.92
N THR A 274 6.77 -16.41 -16.79
CA THR A 274 6.17 -15.43 -17.71
C THR A 274 5.37 -16.07 -18.85
N GLN A 275 5.54 -17.37 -19.10
CA GLN A 275 4.77 -18.11 -20.11
C GLN A 275 3.35 -18.44 -19.61
N ASP A 276 3.21 -18.76 -18.33
CA ASP A 276 1.91 -18.94 -17.68
C ASP A 276 1.51 -17.65 -16.93
N LEU A 277 0.85 -16.75 -17.66
CA LEU A 277 0.37 -15.49 -17.13
C LEU A 277 -0.58 -15.66 -15.94
N TRP A 278 -1.27 -16.80 -15.82
CA TRP A 278 -2.18 -17.06 -14.71
C TRP A 278 -1.39 -17.30 -13.41
N THR A 279 -0.39 -18.17 -13.46
CA THR A 279 0.52 -18.42 -12.32
C THR A 279 1.26 -17.15 -11.91
N PHE A 280 1.75 -16.38 -12.88
CA PHE A 280 2.37 -15.07 -12.62
C PHE A 280 1.39 -14.09 -11.95
N ALA A 281 0.14 -14.01 -12.45
CA ALA A 281 -0.88 -13.11 -11.91
C ALA A 281 -1.29 -13.50 -10.50
N LEU A 282 -1.46 -14.79 -10.19
CA LEU A 282 -1.77 -15.26 -8.84
C LEU A 282 -0.63 -14.99 -7.85
N ALA A 283 0.63 -15.25 -8.26
CA ALA A 283 1.80 -14.92 -7.44
C ALA A 283 1.88 -13.41 -7.17
N THR A 284 1.67 -12.58 -8.20
CA THR A 284 1.64 -11.11 -8.08
C THR A 284 0.49 -10.64 -7.17
N LEU A 285 -0.70 -11.22 -7.32
CA LEU A 285 -1.87 -10.89 -6.50
C LEU A 285 -1.62 -11.22 -5.03
N TYR A 286 -0.99 -12.34 -4.73
CA TYR A 286 -0.62 -12.70 -3.37
C TYR A 286 0.45 -11.74 -2.81
N LEU A 287 1.51 -11.47 -3.58
CA LEU A 287 2.57 -10.54 -3.19
C LEU A 287 2.09 -9.10 -3.04
N SER A 288 0.94 -8.71 -3.61
CA SER A 288 0.37 -7.37 -3.36
C SER A 288 0.06 -7.09 -1.88
N ARG A 289 0.03 -8.12 -1.00
CA ARG A 289 -0.02 -7.96 0.46
C ARG A 289 1.20 -7.20 1.02
N THR A 290 2.29 -7.11 0.28
CA THR A 290 3.47 -6.28 0.60
C THR A 290 3.15 -4.78 0.69
N VAL A 291 1.98 -4.34 0.22
CA VAL A 291 1.50 -2.95 0.42
C VAL A 291 1.48 -2.54 1.88
N TRP A 292 1.32 -3.48 2.82
CA TRP A 292 1.34 -3.19 4.25
C TRP A 292 2.72 -2.76 4.74
N PHE A 293 3.80 -3.18 4.08
CA PHE A 293 5.15 -2.63 4.32
C PHE A 293 5.21 -1.16 3.93
N ALA A 294 4.66 -0.81 2.76
CA ALA A 294 4.57 0.57 2.29
C ALA A 294 3.78 1.46 3.27
N TYR A 295 2.64 0.98 3.77
CA TYR A 295 1.84 1.71 4.75
C TYR A 295 2.52 1.83 6.12
N LEU A 296 3.15 0.76 6.63
CA LEU A 296 3.90 0.81 7.87
C LEU A 296 5.05 1.82 7.78
N THR A 297 5.81 1.77 6.69
CA THR A 297 6.91 2.68 6.44
C THR A 297 6.44 4.13 6.36
N LEU A 298 5.33 4.42 5.67
CA LEU A 298 4.73 5.76 5.66
C LEU A 298 4.32 6.24 7.06
N ASN A 299 3.78 5.35 7.90
CA ASN A 299 3.42 5.68 9.29
C ASN A 299 4.66 6.01 10.14
N VAL A 300 5.69 5.16 10.08
CA VAL A 300 6.94 5.37 10.80
C VAL A 300 7.63 6.65 10.33
N SER A 301 7.71 6.88 9.02
CA SER A 301 8.28 8.11 8.48
C SER A 301 7.48 9.34 8.84
N GLY A 302 6.15 9.28 8.87
CA GLY A 302 5.30 10.36 9.37
C GLY A 302 5.64 10.75 10.81
N TYR A 303 5.88 9.76 11.68
CA TYR A 303 6.33 9.98 13.05
C TYR A 303 7.74 10.59 13.12
N VAL A 304 8.70 10.06 12.36
CA VAL A 304 10.08 10.57 12.31
C VAL A 304 10.13 12.00 11.77
N LEU A 305 9.42 12.29 10.67
CA LEU A 305 9.35 13.63 10.08
C LEU A 305 8.81 14.66 11.07
N ARG A 306 7.81 14.29 11.89
CA ARG A 306 7.32 15.15 12.95
C ARG A 306 8.36 15.36 14.04
N ARG A 307 9.02 14.29 14.49
CA ARG A 307 10.06 14.39 15.52
C ARG A 307 11.20 15.32 15.07
N CYS A 308 11.48 15.36 13.77
CA CYS A 308 12.50 16.21 13.15
C CYS A 308 11.96 17.55 12.59
N ALA A 309 10.70 17.91 12.85
CA ALA A 309 10.05 19.13 12.33
C ALA A 309 10.24 19.36 10.80
N SER A 310 10.26 18.26 10.04
CA SER A 310 10.58 18.23 8.62
C SER A 310 9.39 17.81 7.75
N GLU A 311 8.16 17.96 8.24
CA GLU A 311 6.91 17.57 7.57
C GLU A 311 6.71 18.32 6.24
N HIS A 312 7.30 19.50 6.09
CA HIS A 312 7.27 20.28 4.85
C HIS A 312 8.03 19.60 3.69
N ARG A 313 8.98 18.71 4.00
CA ARG A 313 9.82 18.04 2.98
C ARG A 313 9.15 16.83 2.33
N CYS A 314 8.03 16.35 2.87
CA CYS A 314 7.34 15.18 2.36
C CYS A 314 6.03 15.58 1.68
N ALA A 315 5.78 15.04 0.48
CA ALA A 315 4.48 15.07 -0.15
C ALA A 315 3.60 13.96 0.40
N GLN A 316 2.33 14.26 0.63
CA GLN A 316 1.35 13.27 1.08
C GLN A 316 1.07 12.26 -0.03
N ALA A 317 1.09 10.98 0.32
CA ALA A 317 0.66 9.90 -0.53
C ALA A 317 -0.83 9.59 -0.29
N ASP A 318 -1.59 9.43 -1.37
CA ASP A 318 -2.95 8.88 -1.30
C ASP A 318 -2.85 7.36 -1.06
N PRO A 319 -3.47 6.82 0.01
CA PRO A 319 -3.33 5.40 0.33
C PRO A 319 -3.80 4.46 -0.77
N THR A 320 -4.86 4.81 -1.52
CA THR A 320 -5.36 3.97 -2.60
C THR A 320 -4.40 3.96 -3.78
N SER A 321 -3.82 5.11 -4.11
CA SER A 321 -2.80 5.22 -5.16
C SER A 321 -1.55 4.40 -4.80
N VAL A 322 -1.13 4.40 -3.53
CA VAL A 322 -0.04 3.53 -3.05
C VAL A 322 -0.41 2.05 -3.21
N ALA A 323 -1.63 1.64 -2.84
CA ALA A 323 -2.07 0.25 -3.04
C ALA A 323 -2.06 -0.18 -4.50
N VAL A 324 -2.61 0.65 -5.39
CA VAL A 324 -2.64 0.36 -6.83
C VAL A 324 -1.23 0.29 -7.39
N ALA A 325 -0.37 1.25 -7.04
CA ALA A 325 1.02 1.28 -7.49
C ALA A 325 1.79 0.05 -7.04
N VAL A 326 1.70 -0.32 -5.76
CA VAL A 326 2.37 -1.52 -5.22
C VAL A 326 1.80 -2.78 -5.86
N ALA A 327 0.48 -2.91 -6.01
CA ALA A 327 -0.13 -4.10 -6.61
C ALA A 327 0.30 -4.32 -8.07
N ILE A 328 0.46 -3.24 -8.85
CA ILE A 328 0.93 -3.30 -10.23
C ILE A 328 2.45 -3.55 -10.29
N ALA A 329 3.22 -2.90 -9.43
CA ALA A 329 4.68 -2.92 -9.50
C ALA A 329 5.32 -4.16 -8.85
N VAL A 330 4.72 -4.71 -7.78
CA VAL A 330 5.37 -5.75 -6.96
C VAL A 330 5.79 -6.96 -7.77
N GLY A 331 4.95 -7.43 -8.70
CA GLY A 331 5.25 -8.60 -9.52
C GLY A 331 6.45 -8.37 -10.45
N PRO A 332 6.39 -7.38 -11.35
CA PRO A 332 7.51 -7.00 -12.21
C PRO A 332 8.79 -6.66 -11.44
N VAL A 333 8.69 -5.91 -10.33
CA VAL A 333 9.84 -5.54 -9.50
C VAL A 333 10.49 -6.78 -8.86
N THR A 334 9.68 -7.72 -8.37
CA THR A 334 10.20 -8.98 -7.82
C THR A 334 10.84 -9.83 -8.91
N TYR A 335 10.21 -9.94 -10.09
CA TYR A 335 10.79 -10.63 -11.25
C TYR A 335 12.16 -10.05 -11.66
N LEU A 336 12.28 -8.72 -11.70
CA LEU A 336 13.54 -8.05 -12.01
C LEU A 336 14.60 -8.31 -10.94
N GLN A 337 14.24 -8.30 -9.66
CA GLN A 337 15.17 -8.64 -8.58
C GLN A 337 15.75 -10.05 -8.73
N LEU A 338 14.93 -11.02 -9.16
CA LEU A 338 15.38 -12.40 -9.41
C LEU A 338 16.22 -12.55 -10.71
N ARG A 339 16.34 -11.49 -11.51
CA ARG A 339 17.03 -11.49 -12.82
C ARG A 339 18.24 -10.56 -12.87
N ILE A 340 18.43 -9.69 -11.88
CA ILE A 340 19.56 -8.75 -11.82
C ILE A 340 20.68 -9.37 -10.98
N PRO A 341 21.91 -9.52 -11.51
CA PRO A 341 23.04 -10.14 -10.79
C PRO A 341 23.28 -9.56 -9.40
N PHE A 342 23.25 -8.23 -9.28
CA PHE A 342 23.43 -7.52 -8.01
C PHE A 342 22.45 -8.02 -6.92
N PHE A 343 21.17 -8.14 -7.24
CA PHE A 343 20.17 -8.58 -6.27
C PHE A 343 20.34 -10.07 -5.95
N ILE A 344 20.65 -10.90 -6.94
CA ILE A 344 20.93 -12.33 -6.74
C ILE A 344 22.09 -12.52 -5.74
N ASP A 345 23.16 -11.73 -5.85
CA ASP A 345 24.30 -11.79 -4.94
C ASP A 345 24.00 -11.23 -3.54
N VAL A 346 23.25 -10.12 -3.46
CA VAL A 346 22.78 -9.58 -2.17
C VAL A 346 21.90 -10.59 -1.45
N TYR A 347 20.95 -11.23 -2.14
CA TYR A 347 20.09 -12.23 -1.53
C TYR A 347 20.88 -13.44 -1.03
N HIS A 348 21.82 -13.95 -1.82
CA HIS A 348 22.69 -15.05 -1.39
C HIS A 348 23.52 -14.69 -0.15
N PHE A 349 24.14 -13.51 -0.13
CA PHE A 349 24.85 -13.04 1.05
C PHE A 349 23.94 -13.04 2.28
N LEU A 350 22.71 -12.53 2.15
CA LEU A 350 21.73 -12.50 3.25
C LEU A 350 21.24 -13.90 3.67
N PHE A 351 21.13 -14.85 2.73
CA PHE A 351 20.79 -16.24 3.03
C PHE A 351 21.87 -16.94 3.87
N THR A 352 23.13 -16.55 3.74
CA THR A 352 24.26 -17.33 4.29
C THR A 352 25.01 -16.64 5.43
N CYS A 353 24.86 -15.34 5.63
CA CYS A 353 25.71 -14.57 6.55
C CYS A 353 25.52 -14.89 8.05
N LEU A 354 24.38 -15.44 8.45
CA LEU A 354 24.08 -15.81 9.85
C LEU A 354 24.08 -17.33 10.10
N LEU A 355 24.56 -18.14 9.16
CA LEU A 355 24.57 -19.59 9.33
C LEU A 355 25.69 -20.05 10.28
N PRO A 356 25.42 -21.03 11.17
CA PRO A 356 26.46 -21.63 11.98
C PRO A 356 27.43 -22.46 11.13
N PRO A 357 28.69 -22.65 11.57
CA PRO A 357 29.71 -23.37 10.79
C PRO A 357 29.30 -24.78 10.36
N GLU A 358 28.55 -25.49 11.20
CA GLU A 358 28.06 -26.85 10.92
C GLU A 358 27.08 -26.93 9.75
N ARG A 359 26.37 -25.84 9.45
CA ARG A 359 25.32 -25.77 8.43
C ARG A 359 25.74 -24.91 7.22
N TYR A 360 26.94 -24.35 7.26
CA TYR A 360 27.40 -23.31 6.33
C TYR A 360 27.27 -23.67 4.85
N TRP A 361 27.52 -24.92 4.49
CA TRP A 361 27.55 -25.36 3.09
C TRP A 361 26.16 -25.68 2.52
N ASP A 362 25.29 -26.28 3.34
CA ASP A 362 24.11 -27.00 2.85
C ASP A 362 22.78 -26.31 3.22
N TYR A 363 22.84 -25.29 4.09
CA TYR A 363 21.67 -24.58 4.57
C TYR A 363 21.59 -23.15 4.04
N LYS A 364 20.42 -22.55 4.20
CA LYS A 364 20.12 -21.13 4.01
C LYS A 364 19.14 -20.64 5.07
N GLU A 365 19.24 -19.37 5.45
CA GLU A 365 18.34 -18.71 6.40
C GLU A 365 17.52 -17.63 5.70
N ASP A 366 16.20 -17.79 5.69
CA ASP A 366 15.30 -16.97 4.87
C ASP A 366 14.89 -15.65 5.56
N ALA A 367 15.12 -15.49 6.88
CA ALA A 367 14.64 -14.32 7.64
C ALA A 367 15.23 -12.98 7.19
N LEU A 368 16.55 -12.89 6.95
CA LEU A 368 17.21 -11.65 6.51
C LEU A 368 16.84 -11.24 5.07
N PRO A 369 16.85 -12.15 4.07
CA PRO A 369 16.33 -11.88 2.73
C PRO A 369 14.91 -11.31 2.73
N VAL A 370 14.01 -11.91 3.52
CA VAL A 370 12.62 -11.45 3.66
C VAL A 370 12.55 -10.07 4.28
N LEU A 371 13.39 -9.78 5.30
CA LEU A 371 13.49 -8.44 5.88
C LEU A 371 13.93 -7.41 4.86
N PHE A 372 14.98 -7.72 4.09
CA PHE A 372 15.48 -6.85 3.03
C PHE A 372 14.41 -6.58 1.96
N TYR A 373 13.72 -7.61 1.51
CA TYR A 373 12.61 -7.47 0.57
C TYR A 373 11.47 -6.60 1.13
N SER A 374 11.10 -6.82 2.40
CA SER A 374 10.08 -6.03 3.10
C SER A 374 10.46 -4.55 3.17
N MET A 375 11.73 -4.25 3.47
CA MET A 375 12.26 -2.89 3.47
C MET A 375 12.20 -2.28 2.07
N LEU A 376 12.70 -2.98 1.05
CA LEU A 376 12.76 -2.49 -0.33
C LEU A 376 11.38 -2.07 -0.87
N ILE A 377 10.37 -2.92 -0.69
CA ILE A 377 8.99 -2.60 -1.08
C ILE A 377 8.42 -1.48 -0.20
N GLY A 378 8.72 -1.51 1.11
CA GLY A 378 8.30 -0.49 2.06
C GLY A 378 8.81 0.92 1.74
N PHE A 379 10.00 1.05 1.15
CA PHE A 379 10.62 2.34 0.80
C PHE A 379 10.08 2.95 -0.51
N LEU A 380 9.39 2.19 -1.37
CA LEU A 380 8.82 2.70 -2.63
C LEU A 380 7.96 3.98 -2.47
N PRO A 381 6.95 4.03 -1.58
CA PRO A 381 6.15 5.25 -1.42
C PRO A 381 6.93 6.43 -0.81
N LEU A 382 8.02 6.18 -0.07
CA LEU A 382 8.87 7.25 0.45
C LEU A 382 9.71 7.90 -0.65
N ALA A 383 10.20 7.09 -1.60
CA ALA A 383 10.87 7.62 -2.79
C ALA A 383 9.95 8.60 -3.54
N TYR A 384 8.65 8.26 -3.66
CA TYR A 384 7.65 9.19 -4.19
C TYR A 384 7.44 10.42 -3.29
N GLY A 385 7.20 10.23 -1.99
CA GLY A 385 6.89 11.30 -1.04
C GLY A 385 8.00 12.35 -0.91
N LEU A 386 9.27 11.91 -0.87
CA LEU A 386 10.44 12.78 -0.79
C LEU A 386 10.93 13.26 -2.17
N GLY A 387 10.77 12.44 -3.22
CA GLY A 387 11.22 12.78 -4.57
C GLY A 387 10.33 13.82 -5.27
N THR A 388 9.02 13.75 -5.07
CA THR A 388 8.06 14.68 -5.70
C THR A 388 8.34 16.16 -5.42
N PRO A 389 8.57 16.62 -4.18
CA PRO A 389 8.87 18.04 -3.92
C PRO A 389 10.21 18.49 -4.51
N ILE A 390 11.21 17.60 -4.54
CA ILE A 390 12.52 17.88 -5.17
C ILE A 390 12.33 18.04 -6.68
N LEU A 391 11.63 17.11 -7.32
CA LEU A 391 11.36 17.13 -8.76
C LEU A 391 10.54 18.36 -9.17
N ARG A 392 9.51 18.73 -8.40
CA ARG A 392 8.73 19.96 -8.64
C ARG A 392 9.58 21.21 -8.50
N SER A 393 10.45 21.27 -7.50
CA SER A 393 11.36 22.40 -7.32
C SER A 393 12.36 22.51 -8.49
N ALA A 394 12.89 21.38 -8.97
CA ALA A 394 13.76 21.33 -10.14
C ALA A 394 13.02 21.76 -11.42
N LEU A 395 11.81 21.24 -11.65
CA LEU A 395 10.95 21.62 -12.79
C LEU A 395 10.59 23.10 -12.77
N HIS A 396 10.23 23.67 -11.62
CA HIS A 396 9.96 25.10 -11.51
C HIS A 396 11.20 25.95 -11.75
N ARG A 397 12.38 25.53 -11.29
CA ARG A 397 13.64 26.22 -11.62
C ARG A 397 13.91 26.16 -13.11
N PHE A 398 13.73 25.00 -13.74
CA PHE A 398 13.91 24.83 -15.18
C PHE A 398 12.92 25.68 -15.99
N GLN A 399 11.63 25.63 -15.64
CA GLN A 399 10.60 26.47 -16.26
C GLN A 399 10.88 27.96 -16.07
N ARG A 400 11.38 28.40 -14.91
CA ARG A 400 11.81 29.80 -14.73
C ARG A 400 12.99 30.15 -15.61
N VAL A 401 13.99 29.27 -15.74
CA VAL A 401 15.15 29.52 -16.63
C VAL A 401 14.70 29.62 -18.08
N VAL A 402 13.88 28.67 -18.55
CA VAL A 402 13.31 28.68 -19.91
C VAL A 402 12.42 29.90 -20.12
N TRP A 403 11.58 30.26 -19.13
CA TRP A 403 10.74 31.45 -19.20
C TRP A 403 11.59 32.72 -19.28
N VAL A 404 12.59 32.88 -18.41
CA VAL A 404 13.53 34.02 -18.43
C VAL A 404 14.23 34.10 -19.78
N GLN A 405 14.77 32.99 -20.30
CA GLN A 405 15.41 32.94 -21.62
C GLN A 405 14.44 33.31 -22.75
N SER A 406 13.21 32.79 -22.73
CA SER A 406 12.18 33.13 -23.72
C SER A 406 11.73 34.59 -23.63
N THR A 407 11.64 35.17 -22.43
CA THR A 407 11.31 36.58 -22.23
C THR A 407 12.46 37.48 -22.62
N VAL A 408 13.71 37.10 -22.37
CA VAL A 408 14.89 37.85 -22.83
C VAL A 408 14.95 37.85 -24.35
N ALA A 409 14.73 36.69 -25.00
CA ALA A 409 14.66 36.59 -26.46
C ALA A 409 13.46 37.38 -27.06
N ALA A 410 12.31 37.39 -26.38
CA ALA A 410 11.14 38.16 -26.81
C ALA A 410 11.32 39.68 -26.57
N VAL A 411 11.99 40.07 -25.49
CA VAL A 411 12.33 41.47 -25.19
C VAL A 411 13.34 42.00 -26.21
N ASP A 412 14.34 41.21 -26.56
CA ASP A 412 15.33 41.56 -27.59
C ASP A 412 14.69 41.75 -28.98
N HIS A 413 13.67 40.92 -29.31
CA HIS A 413 12.86 41.11 -30.52
C HIS A 413 11.90 42.32 -30.43
N SER A 414 11.37 42.65 -29.25
CA SER A 414 10.42 43.76 -29.04
C SER A 414 11.08 45.13 -28.88
N LEU A 415 12.37 45.20 -28.51
CA LEU A 415 13.15 46.44 -28.51
C LEU A 415 13.42 46.99 -29.93
N ARG A 416 13.06 46.23 -30.99
CA ARG A 416 12.99 46.71 -32.37
C ARG A 416 11.62 47.23 -32.82
N ARG A 417 10.58 47.17 -31.98
CA ARG A 417 9.25 47.77 -32.27
C ARG A 417 8.70 48.49 -31.05
N LEU A 418 8.81 49.81 -31.11
CA LEU A 418 8.29 50.78 -30.15
C LEU A 418 6.80 50.63 -29.79
N SER A 419 6.49 51.07 -28.56
CA SER A 419 5.27 51.75 -28.10
C SER A 419 3.92 51.07 -28.35
N VAL A 420 3.48 50.19 -27.45
CA VAL A 420 2.06 50.07 -27.10
C VAL A 420 1.93 49.74 -25.62
N VAL A 421 1.15 50.59 -24.93
CA VAL A 421 0.76 50.51 -23.53
C VAL A 421 0.32 49.09 -23.16
N MET A 422 0.98 48.50 -22.17
CA MET A 422 0.51 47.27 -21.51
C MET A 422 0.19 47.60 -20.06
N THR A 423 -1.05 48.01 -19.83
CA THR A 423 -1.69 48.00 -18.51
C THR A 423 -1.76 46.56 -18.02
N ARG A 424 -0.73 46.12 -17.30
CA ARG A 424 -0.76 44.84 -16.57
C ARG A 424 -1.46 45.05 -15.23
N SER A 425 -2.62 44.42 -15.10
CA SER A 425 -3.27 44.17 -13.82
C SER A 425 -2.32 43.40 -12.90
N LEU A 426 -2.02 44.00 -11.74
CA LEU A 426 -1.36 43.30 -10.64
C LEU A 426 -2.18 42.06 -10.22
N PRO A 427 -1.52 40.96 -9.82
CA PRO A 427 -2.22 39.79 -9.28
C PRO A 427 -2.97 40.21 -8.01
N ARG A 428 -4.29 40.02 -8.04
CA ARG A 428 -5.20 40.28 -6.92
C ARG A 428 -4.72 39.48 -5.70
N ALA A 429 -4.47 40.16 -4.58
CA ALA A 429 -4.16 39.50 -3.32
C ALA A 429 -5.32 38.57 -2.95
N MET A 430 -5.07 37.27 -2.99
CA MET A 430 -6.05 36.23 -2.69
C MET A 430 -6.38 36.30 -1.20
N THR A 431 -7.66 36.47 -0.84
CA THR A 431 -8.06 36.53 0.56
C THR A 431 -8.13 35.13 1.16
N MET A 432 -7.92 34.97 2.47
CA MET A 432 -7.99 33.66 3.15
C MET A 432 -9.33 32.93 2.92
N VAL A 433 -10.41 33.67 2.69
CA VAL A 433 -11.75 33.13 2.35
C VAL A 433 -11.75 32.51 0.95
N ASP A 434 -11.06 33.11 -0.02
CA ASP A 434 -10.91 32.55 -1.37
C ASP A 434 -10.09 31.24 -1.35
N VAL A 435 -9.17 31.11 -0.38
CA VAL A 435 -8.32 29.91 -0.19
C VAL A 435 -9.09 28.78 0.49
N GLU A 436 -9.96 29.08 1.47
CA GLU A 436 -10.87 28.07 2.05
C GLU A 436 -11.78 27.47 0.96
N ASP A 437 -12.38 28.31 0.12
CA ASP A 437 -13.27 27.87 -0.95
C ASP A 437 -12.54 27.01 -2.00
N GLU A 438 -11.22 27.14 -2.17
CA GLU A 438 -10.40 26.27 -3.04
C GLU A 438 -10.33 24.83 -2.51
N PHE A 439 -10.14 24.65 -1.20
CA PHE A 439 -10.09 23.32 -0.58
C PHE A 439 -11.46 22.62 -0.51
N GLY A 440 -12.54 23.40 -0.55
CA GLY A 440 -13.91 22.91 -0.64
C GLY A 440 -14.26 22.31 -2.01
N GLN A 441 -13.48 22.60 -3.06
CA GLN A 441 -13.78 22.16 -4.42
C GLN A 441 -13.58 20.67 -4.63
N VAL A 442 -14.37 20.11 -5.55
CA VAL A 442 -14.25 18.70 -6.00
C VAL A 442 -12.89 18.41 -6.61
N SER A 443 -12.24 19.41 -7.22
CA SER A 443 -10.90 19.31 -7.80
C SER A 443 -9.82 19.02 -6.76
N PHE A 444 -9.99 19.41 -5.49
CA PHE A 444 -8.99 19.15 -4.45
C PHE A 444 -8.93 17.68 -4.01
N ASN A 445 -9.96 16.89 -4.37
CA ASN A 445 -10.09 15.50 -3.96
C ASN A 445 -9.15 14.54 -4.69
N ASP A 446 -8.92 13.40 -4.05
CA ASP A 446 -8.25 12.26 -4.68
C ASP A 446 -9.04 11.79 -5.90
N TRP A 447 -8.35 11.22 -6.87
CA TRP A 447 -8.94 10.84 -8.17
C TRP A 447 -10.15 9.91 -8.04
N LYS A 448 -10.18 9.01 -7.03
CA LYS A 448 -11.31 8.12 -6.74
C LYS A 448 -12.58 8.89 -6.36
N HIS A 449 -12.45 9.96 -5.59
CA HIS A 449 -13.57 10.82 -5.23
C HIS A 449 -13.99 11.70 -6.40
N ARG A 450 -13.05 12.16 -7.22
CA ARG A 450 -13.38 12.84 -8.49
C ARG A 450 -14.19 11.93 -9.40
N LEU A 451 -13.85 10.63 -9.47
CA LEU A 451 -14.61 9.63 -10.20
C LEU A 451 -16.00 9.41 -9.60
N LEU A 452 -16.11 9.26 -8.28
CA LEU A 452 -17.40 9.19 -7.58
C LEU A 452 -18.27 10.41 -7.92
N PHE A 453 -17.71 11.62 -7.85
CA PHE A 453 -18.42 12.85 -8.18
C PHE A 453 -18.78 12.94 -9.67
N ALA A 454 -17.93 12.45 -10.57
CA ALA A 454 -18.25 12.35 -11.99
C ALA A 454 -19.42 11.38 -12.23
N LEU A 455 -19.50 10.27 -11.49
CA LEU A 455 -20.64 9.34 -11.57
C LEU A 455 -21.91 9.96 -10.97
N LEU A 456 -21.81 10.60 -9.80
CA LEU A 456 -22.91 11.23 -9.09
C LEU A 456 -23.50 12.43 -9.84
N PHE A 457 -22.66 13.25 -10.46
CA PHE A 457 -23.06 14.52 -11.09
C PHE A 457 -23.03 14.50 -12.62
N GLY A 458 -22.34 13.55 -13.25
CA GLY A 458 -22.11 13.53 -14.70
C GLY A 458 -23.02 12.57 -15.49
N CYS A 459 -23.42 11.42 -14.92
CA CYS A 459 -24.10 10.38 -15.71
C CYS A 459 -25.64 10.41 -15.66
N CYS A 460 -26.25 10.95 -14.59
CA CYS A 460 -27.70 10.71 -14.35
C CYS A 460 -28.53 11.92 -13.89
N ARG A 461 -28.04 13.16 -13.98
CA ARG A 461 -28.84 14.35 -13.65
C ARG A 461 -28.83 15.37 -14.80
N PRO A 462 -30.00 15.92 -15.19
CA PRO A 462 -30.04 17.02 -16.14
C PRO A 462 -29.21 18.18 -15.58
N LYS A 463 -28.41 18.83 -16.45
CA LYS A 463 -27.59 20.01 -16.13
C LYS A 463 -28.49 21.19 -15.72
N GLN A 464 -29.09 21.13 -14.54
CA GLN A 464 -29.77 22.28 -13.96
C GLN A 464 -28.71 23.34 -13.69
N ARG A 465 -28.79 24.46 -14.41
CA ARG A 465 -27.90 25.64 -14.36
C ARG A 465 -28.08 26.43 -13.05
N VAL A 466 -28.14 25.73 -11.91
CA VAL A 466 -28.22 26.36 -10.60
C VAL A 466 -26.78 26.59 -10.13
N PRO A 467 -26.43 27.79 -9.65
CA PRO A 467 -25.08 28.08 -9.17
C PRO A 467 -24.69 27.10 -8.05
N LYS A 468 -23.50 26.52 -8.18
CA LYS A 468 -22.91 25.61 -7.20
C LYS A 468 -21.88 26.37 -6.38
N VAL A 469 -22.10 26.43 -5.07
CA VAL A 469 -21.16 27.04 -4.11
C VAL A 469 -20.47 25.92 -3.35
N TYR A 470 -19.14 25.96 -3.25
CA TYR A 470 -18.36 25.00 -2.47
C TYR A 470 -17.84 25.71 -1.23
N LYS A 471 -18.01 25.09 -0.06
CA LYS A 471 -17.53 25.62 1.22
C LYS A 471 -16.80 24.54 2.00
N GLY A 472 -15.81 24.94 2.78
CA GLY A 472 -15.08 24.09 3.71
C GLY A 472 -13.68 23.72 3.26
N GLY A 473 -13.01 22.88 4.04
CA GLY A 473 -11.58 22.63 3.96
C GLY A 473 -10.74 23.53 4.88
N SER A 474 -11.31 24.10 5.95
CA SER A 474 -10.56 24.95 6.90
C SER A 474 -9.39 24.19 7.53
N ILE A 475 -9.53 22.88 7.73
CA ILE A 475 -8.45 21.99 8.19
C ILE A 475 -7.27 21.92 7.20
N TYR A 476 -7.53 22.02 5.90
CA TYR A 476 -6.47 21.99 4.88
C TYR A 476 -5.73 23.32 4.80
N VAL A 477 -6.42 24.44 5.07
CA VAL A 477 -5.76 25.74 5.30
C VAL A 477 -4.83 25.66 6.52
N LEU A 478 -5.23 24.93 7.56
CA LEU A 478 -4.37 24.70 8.71
C LEU A 478 -3.16 23.87 8.34
N PHE A 479 -3.32 22.86 7.48
CA PHE A 479 -2.19 22.03 7.04
C PHE A 479 -1.25 22.75 6.06
N THR A 480 -1.70 23.76 5.32
CA THR A 480 -0.78 24.55 4.47
C THR A 480 0.08 25.49 5.30
N THR A 481 -0.50 26.08 6.35
CA THR A 481 0.19 27.04 7.23
C THR A 481 0.98 26.36 8.36
N HIS A 482 0.43 25.28 8.93
CA HIS A 482 0.91 24.61 10.13
C HIS A 482 0.83 23.08 10.01
N ARG A 483 1.71 22.49 9.18
CA ARG A 483 1.73 21.03 8.90
C ARG A 483 1.82 20.12 10.13
N HIS A 484 2.40 20.60 11.23
CA HIS A 484 2.58 19.80 12.45
C HIS A 484 1.25 19.39 13.10
N TYR A 485 0.16 20.10 12.84
CA TYR A 485 -1.18 19.72 13.29
C TYR A 485 -1.79 18.55 12.50
N GLN A 486 -1.16 18.10 11.42
CA GLN A 486 -1.66 16.93 10.70
C GLN A 486 -1.26 15.65 11.43
N ARG A 487 -2.22 14.73 11.64
CA ARG A 487 -1.99 13.45 12.33
C ARG A 487 -0.97 12.55 11.67
N ASN A 488 -0.80 12.61 10.36
CA ASN A 488 0.32 11.97 9.67
C ASN A 488 0.74 12.83 8.46
N ALA A 489 2.01 13.23 8.41
CA ALA A 489 2.54 14.07 7.33
C ALA A 489 2.67 13.34 5.98
N ALA A 490 2.76 12.00 5.99
CA ALA A 490 2.98 11.19 4.81
C ALA A 490 1.68 10.66 4.16
N PHE A 491 0.54 10.71 4.86
CA PHE A 491 -0.75 10.24 4.36
C PHE A 491 -1.74 11.38 4.08
N SER A 492 -2.47 11.26 2.97
CA SER A 492 -3.65 12.08 2.70
C SER A 492 -4.87 11.57 3.49
N PHE A 493 -5.64 12.50 4.07
CA PHE A 493 -6.92 12.24 4.76
C PHE A 493 -8.15 12.53 3.91
N ARG A 494 -7.96 13.10 2.72
CA ARG A 494 -9.02 13.64 1.87
C ARG A 494 -10.08 12.61 1.52
N GLY A 495 -9.69 11.34 1.46
CA GLY A 495 -10.62 10.25 1.22
C GLY A 495 -11.69 10.08 2.30
N SER A 496 -11.39 10.41 3.55
CA SER A 496 -12.34 10.25 4.67
C SER A 496 -13.39 11.35 4.78
N ASP A 497 -13.22 12.44 4.04
CA ASP A 497 -14.10 13.60 4.15
C ASP A 497 -15.54 13.26 3.75
N CYS A 498 -16.48 13.84 4.48
CA CYS A 498 -17.92 13.80 4.21
C CYS A 498 -18.31 15.03 3.40
N TYR A 499 -19.35 14.91 2.56
CA TYR A 499 -19.95 16.08 1.91
C TYR A 499 -21.42 16.20 2.29
N VAL A 500 -21.83 17.41 2.68
CA VAL A 500 -23.23 17.74 2.90
C VAL A 500 -23.67 18.67 1.78
N VAL A 501 -24.58 18.20 0.94
CA VAL A 501 -25.16 18.99 -0.15
C VAL A 501 -26.47 19.59 0.32
N SER A 502 -26.51 20.91 0.44
CA SER A 502 -27.72 21.67 0.71
C SER A 502 -28.37 22.08 -0.60
N HIS A 503 -29.59 21.60 -0.80
CA HIS A 503 -30.45 22.01 -1.90
C HIS A 503 -31.40 23.11 -1.42
N THR A 504 -31.22 24.30 -1.97
CA THR A 504 -32.18 25.41 -1.85
C THR A 504 -32.87 25.65 -3.19
N THR A 505 -33.91 26.47 -3.22
CA THR A 505 -34.63 26.81 -4.46
C THR A 505 -33.77 27.58 -5.47
N THR A 506 -32.72 28.27 -5.00
CA THR A 506 -31.91 29.19 -5.80
C THR A 506 -30.45 28.77 -5.97
N SER A 507 -29.92 27.91 -5.09
CA SER A 507 -28.53 27.46 -5.13
C SER A 507 -28.34 26.04 -4.59
N VAL A 508 -27.25 25.40 -5.02
CA VAL A 508 -26.77 24.16 -4.41
C VAL A 508 -25.45 24.46 -3.72
N THR A 509 -25.40 24.29 -2.40
CA THR A 509 -24.18 24.49 -1.61
C THR A 509 -23.63 23.15 -1.18
N SER A 510 -22.36 22.88 -1.47
CA SER A 510 -21.64 21.68 -1.04
C SER A 510 -20.69 22.04 0.08
N TYR A 511 -20.95 21.52 1.28
CA TYR A 511 -20.07 21.65 2.45
C TYR A 511 -19.18 20.41 2.53
N ARG A 512 -17.87 20.60 2.35
CA ARG A 512 -16.86 19.58 2.67
C ARG A 512 -16.71 19.55 4.19
N LEU A 513 -16.77 18.38 4.80
CA LEU A 513 -16.56 18.18 6.23
C LEU A 513 -15.45 17.16 6.44
N SER A 514 -14.46 17.50 7.25
CA SER A 514 -13.34 16.61 7.58
C SER A 514 -13.43 16.15 9.03
N LEU A 515 -12.94 14.96 9.34
CA LEU A 515 -12.92 14.46 10.70
C LEU A 515 -11.80 15.11 11.51
N ILE A 516 -12.11 15.46 12.75
CA ILE A 516 -11.12 15.92 13.73
C ILE A 516 -10.01 14.89 13.98
N ASP A 517 -10.29 13.61 13.76
CA ASP A 517 -9.31 12.52 13.83
C ASP A 517 -8.13 12.68 12.85
N ALA A 518 -8.21 13.59 11.87
CA ALA A 518 -7.09 13.99 11.02
C ALA A 518 -6.12 14.98 11.69
N LEU A 519 -6.52 15.61 12.80
CA LEU A 519 -5.70 16.53 13.57
C LEU A 519 -4.84 15.80 14.61
N HIS A 520 -3.65 16.33 14.84
CA HIS A 520 -2.80 16.04 15.97
C HIS A 520 -2.85 17.24 16.93
N LEU A 521 -3.61 17.10 18.02
CA LEU A 521 -3.72 18.10 19.07
C LEU A 521 -2.99 17.60 20.32
N PRO A 522 -1.69 17.92 20.50
CA PRO A 522 -1.00 17.67 21.77
C PRO A 522 -1.65 18.48 22.90
N ARG A 523 -1.47 18.08 24.16
CA ARG A 523 -2.06 18.76 25.34
C ARG A 523 -1.72 20.27 25.47
N HIS A 524 -0.76 20.76 24.69
CA HIS A 524 -0.32 22.16 24.61
C HIS A 524 -0.31 22.68 23.16
N ALA A 525 -1.30 22.30 22.36
CA ALA A 525 -1.33 22.54 20.91
C ALA A 525 -1.42 24.02 20.47
N GLY A 526 -1.43 25.01 21.36
CA GLY A 526 -1.56 26.42 20.97
C GLY A 526 -2.85 26.76 20.19
N ILE A 527 -3.78 25.82 20.05
CA ILE A 527 -5.10 25.99 19.43
C ILE A 527 -6.12 26.10 20.54
N ALA A 528 -6.82 27.23 20.59
CA ALA A 528 -7.94 27.41 21.50
C ALA A 528 -9.11 26.51 21.05
N CYS A 529 -9.77 25.85 22.00
CA CYS A 529 -10.97 25.05 21.73
C CYS A 529 -12.21 25.83 22.18
N GLY A 530 -13.23 25.89 21.32
CA GLY A 530 -14.52 26.53 21.60
C GLY A 530 -15.68 25.65 21.15
N VAL A 531 -16.90 26.05 21.50
CA VAL A 531 -18.13 25.41 21.00
C VAL A 531 -18.91 26.45 20.22
N ARG A 532 -19.33 26.10 19.01
CA ARG A 532 -20.21 26.93 18.20
C ARG A 532 -21.66 26.56 18.51
N PRO A 533 -22.40 27.42 19.25
CA PRO A 533 -23.78 27.14 19.58
C PRO A 533 -24.62 27.10 18.30
N THR A 534 -25.63 26.23 18.26
CA THR A 534 -26.60 26.12 17.16
C THR A 534 -26.02 25.72 15.80
N SER A 535 -24.85 25.07 15.76
CA SER A 535 -24.23 24.56 14.52
C SER A 535 -24.16 23.03 14.52
N ALA A 536 -24.41 22.41 13.37
CA ALA A 536 -24.36 20.96 13.20
C ALA A 536 -22.92 20.39 13.12
N PHE A 537 -21.97 21.20 12.68
CA PHE A 537 -20.56 20.85 12.54
C PHE A 537 -19.68 22.00 13.02
N GLY A 538 -18.42 21.68 13.32
CA GLY A 538 -17.42 22.63 13.76
C GLY A 538 -16.77 23.42 12.62
N GLN A 539 -15.89 24.35 12.95
CA GLN A 539 -15.07 25.09 11.99
C GLN A 539 -13.75 25.48 12.66
N ILE A 540 -12.67 25.58 11.89
CA ILE A 540 -11.43 26.22 12.35
C ILE A 540 -11.50 27.70 11.96
N VAL A 541 -11.40 28.57 12.95
CA VAL A 541 -11.48 30.02 12.76
C VAL A 541 -10.10 30.63 13.03
N TYR A 542 -9.61 31.42 12.09
CA TYR A 542 -8.38 32.18 12.24
C TYR A 542 -8.66 33.54 12.88
N ARG A 543 -8.07 33.79 14.05
CA ARG A 543 -8.13 35.11 14.67
C ARG A 543 -7.17 36.06 13.96
N LYS A 544 -7.45 37.37 14.01
CA LYS A 544 -6.59 38.43 13.45
C LYS A 544 -5.14 38.37 13.97
N ASP A 545 -4.94 37.78 15.15
CA ASP A 545 -3.64 37.61 15.81
C ASP A 545 -2.83 36.41 15.26
N GLY A 546 -3.35 35.71 14.23
CA GLY A 546 -2.71 34.54 13.62
C GLY A 546 -2.96 33.20 14.34
N MET A 547 -3.59 33.24 15.52
CA MET A 547 -3.99 32.04 16.28
C MET A 547 -5.23 31.37 15.67
N ALA A 548 -5.15 30.05 15.45
CA ALA A 548 -6.28 29.23 15.02
C ALA A 548 -7.10 28.77 16.24
N THR A 549 -8.43 28.88 16.17
CA THR A 549 -9.38 28.39 17.17
C THR A 549 -10.20 27.26 16.55
N LEU A 550 -10.23 26.10 17.20
CA LEU A 550 -11.07 24.98 16.82
C LEU A 550 -12.42 25.10 17.53
N GLU A 551 -13.47 25.40 16.78
CA GLU A 551 -14.83 25.45 17.30
C GLU A 551 -15.57 24.14 16.98
N TYR A 552 -15.98 23.40 18.00
CA TYR A 552 -16.79 22.20 17.85
C TYR A 552 -18.24 22.55 17.52
N GLY A 553 -18.90 21.70 16.72
CA GLY A 553 -20.35 21.78 16.56
C GLY A 553 -21.08 21.48 17.87
N THR A 554 -22.35 21.87 17.96
CA THR A 554 -23.19 21.57 19.12
C THR A 554 -23.23 20.05 19.37
N ASP A 555 -23.23 19.63 20.64
CA ASP A 555 -23.06 18.24 21.10
C ASP A 555 -21.67 17.62 20.84
N GLY A 556 -20.64 18.42 20.56
CA GLY A 556 -19.26 17.93 20.38
C GLY A 556 -19.05 17.20 19.04
N SER A 557 -19.61 17.72 17.95
CA SER A 557 -19.49 17.12 16.62
C SER A 557 -18.02 16.98 16.19
N HIS A 558 -17.64 15.78 15.74
CA HIS A 558 -16.28 15.46 15.23
C HIS A 558 -16.05 15.95 13.79
N TRP A 559 -17.08 16.44 13.11
CA TRP A 559 -16.99 16.95 11.75
C TRP A 559 -16.71 18.45 11.77
N ILE A 560 -15.70 18.87 11.02
CA ILE A 560 -15.23 20.25 10.91
C ILE A 560 -15.36 20.68 9.44
N LEU A 561 -15.86 21.88 9.21
CA LEU A 561 -16.02 22.48 7.88
C LEU A 561 -14.69 22.63 7.16
#